data_AF-A0A7K3WIN1-F1
#
_entry.id   AF-A0A7K3WIN1-F1
#
_cell.length_a   1.000
_cell.length_b   1.000
_cell.length_c   1.000
_cell.angle_alpha   90.00
_cell.angle_beta   90.00
_cell.angle_gamma   90.00
#
_symmetry.space_group_name_H-M   'P 1'
#
loop_
_entity.id
_entity.type
_entity.pdbx_description
1 polymer ?
#
loop_
_entity_poly.entity_id
_entity_poly.type
_entity_poly.pdbx_seq_one_letter_code
_entity_poly.pdbx_strand_id
1 'polypeptide(L)'
;MTSERTRPATPVRTRGVEADRALLEQLRQMAVHQETASVLEMRAARAPSDPLARVLGERAQEHRRRAERIRAELAGRGITRTPASRPT
;
A
#
# COMPACT_ATOMS: atom_id res chain seq x y z
N MET A 1 16.95 -23.66 -49.85
CA MET A 1 16.45 -22.35 -49.37
C MET A 1 15.17 -22.64 -48.62
N THR A 2 14.91 -22.31 -47.36
CA THR A 2 15.58 -21.50 -46.32
C THR A 2 14.93 -21.94 -45.02
N SER A 3 15.73 -22.25 -43.99
CA SER A 3 15.25 -22.60 -42.66
C SER A 3 14.57 -21.39 -42.00
N GLU A 4 13.27 -21.47 -41.74
CA GLU A 4 12.61 -20.56 -40.80
C GLU A 4 12.68 -21.17 -39.39
N ARG A 5 13.72 -20.75 -38.68
CA ARG A 5 13.90 -21.01 -37.25
C ARG A 5 12.95 -20.10 -36.49
N THR A 6 11.72 -20.55 -36.25
CA THR A 6 10.77 -19.88 -35.34
C THR A 6 11.38 -19.84 -33.93
N ARG A 7 11.92 -18.69 -33.54
CA ARG A 7 12.33 -18.44 -32.16
C ARG A 7 11.06 -18.21 -31.33
N PRO A 8 10.76 -19.02 -30.30
CA PRO A 8 9.66 -18.69 -29.42
C PRO A 8 9.99 -17.39 -28.67
N ALA A 9 9.13 -16.39 -28.84
CA ALA A 9 9.16 -15.17 -28.05
C ALA A 9 9.01 -15.55 -26.57
N THR A 10 10.06 -15.34 -25.79
CA THR A 10 10.12 -15.74 -24.38
C THR A 10 9.28 -14.75 -23.55
N PRO A 11 8.19 -15.17 -22.89
CA PRO A 11 7.28 -14.25 -22.18
C PRO A 11 7.76 -13.87 -20.77
N VAL A 12 9.07 -13.95 -20.49
CA VAL A 12 9.60 -13.92 -19.11
C VAL A 12 9.62 -12.51 -18.50
N ARG A 13 9.59 -11.45 -19.31
CA ARG A 13 9.73 -10.06 -18.81
C ARG A 13 8.44 -9.40 -18.33
N THR A 14 7.27 -9.80 -18.82
CA THR A 14 5.99 -9.17 -18.45
C THR A 14 5.59 -9.46 -17.01
N ARG A 15 5.87 -10.69 -16.54
CA ARG A 15 5.51 -11.13 -15.18
C ARG A 15 6.19 -10.32 -14.07
N GLY A 16 7.42 -9.85 -14.30
CA GLY A 16 8.14 -9.00 -13.34
C GLY A 16 7.50 -7.62 -13.22
N VAL A 17 7.18 -6.99 -14.36
CA VAL A 17 6.56 -5.65 -14.39
C VAL A 17 5.17 -5.64 -13.74
N GLU A 18 4.37 -6.70 -13.95
CA GLU A 18 3.06 -6.85 -13.31
C GLU A 18 3.16 -7.03 -11.79
N ALA A 19 4.15 -7.82 -11.33
CA ALA A 19 4.41 -8.00 -9.91
C ALA A 19 4.86 -6.69 -9.24
N ASP A 20 5.72 -5.92 -9.92
CA ASP A 20 6.17 -4.60 -9.44
C ASP A 20 5.02 -3.59 -9.37
N ARG A 21 4.13 -3.59 -10.38
CA ARG A 21 2.94 -2.73 -10.38
C ARG A 21 1.99 -3.09 -9.24
N ALA A 22 1.75 -4.38 -9.01
CA ALA A 22 0.92 -4.85 -7.91
C ALA A 22 1.51 -4.44 -6.54
N LEU A 23 2.83 -4.53 -6.38
CA LEU A 23 3.53 -4.06 -5.20
C LEU A 23 3.37 -2.54 -4.99
N LEU A 24 3.61 -1.74 -6.03
CA LEU A 24 3.45 -0.29 -5.95
C LEU A 24 2.02 0.11 -5.59
N GLU A 25 1.03 -0.59 -6.14
CA GLU A 25 -0.38 -0.37 -5.82
C GLU A 25 -0.67 -0.70 -4.35
N GLN A 26 -0.15 -1.80 -3.81
CA GLN A 26 -0.31 -2.12 -2.38
C GLN A 26 0.35 -1.08 -1.47
N LEU A 27 1.55 -0.61 -1.82
CA LEU A 27 2.24 0.45 -1.07
C LEU A 27 1.45 1.77 -1.11
N ARG A 28 0.91 2.13 -2.28
CA ARG A 28 0.05 3.30 -2.45
C ARG A 28 -1.22 3.18 -1.60
N GLN A 29 -1.90 2.03 -1.64
CA GLN A 29 -3.10 1.79 -0.83
C GLN A 29 -2.82 1.87 0.67
N MET A 30 -1.71 1.30 1.12
CA MET A 30 -1.27 1.43 2.52
C MET A 30 -1.08 2.91 2.88
N ALA A 31 -0.36 3.69 2.07
CA ALA A 31 -0.13 5.11 2.33
C ALA A 31 -1.44 5.90 2.41
N VAL A 32 -2.37 5.67 1.48
CA VAL A 32 -3.69 6.31 1.48
C VAL A 32 -4.47 6.00 2.76
N HIS A 33 -4.44 4.75 3.24
CA HIS A 33 -5.08 4.40 4.50
C HIS A 33 -4.44 5.08 5.71
N GLN A 34 -3.10 5.18 5.76
CA GLN A 34 -2.41 5.89 6.84
C GLN A 34 -2.74 7.39 6.85
N GLU A 35 -2.75 8.03 5.68
CA GLU A 35 -3.09 9.44 5.54
C GLU A 35 -4.56 9.69 5.92
N THR A 36 -5.47 8.86 5.41
CA THR A 36 -6.91 8.95 5.74
C THR A 36 -7.14 8.82 7.23
N ALA A 37 -6.50 7.86 7.90
CA ALA A 37 -6.59 7.70 9.35
C ALA A 37 -6.15 8.97 10.09
N SER A 38 -5.01 9.55 9.67
CA SER A 38 -4.47 10.77 10.28
C SER A 38 -5.42 11.97 10.12
N VAL A 39 -6.02 12.13 8.93
CA VAL A 39 -7.00 13.19 8.68
C VAL A 39 -8.27 12.99 9.50
N LEU A 40 -8.75 11.75 9.63
CA LEU A 40 -9.94 11.45 10.43
C LEU A 40 -9.70 11.71 11.92
N GLU A 41 -8.53 11.39 12.45
CA GLU A 41 -8.13 11.72 13.83
C GLU A 41 -8.07 13.22 14.07
N MET A 42 -7.44 13.97 13.15
CA MET A 42 -7.42 15.43 13.21
C MET A 42 -8.83 16.03 13.22
N ARG A 43 -9.75 15.46 12.42
CA ARG A 43 -11.15 15.90 12.39
C ARG A 43 -11.90 15.52 13.65
N ALA A 44 -11.66 14.31 14.18
CA ALA A 44 -12.25 13.86 15.44
C ALA A 44 -11.88 14.81 16.59
N ALA A 45 -10.61 15.23 16.66
CA ALA A 45 -10.12 16.18 17.65
C ALA A 45 -10.74 17.59 17.56
N ARG A 46 -11.36 17.93 16.41
CA ARG A 46 -12.01 19.22 16.16
C ARG A 46 -13.53 19.10 16.01
N ALA A 47 -14.09 17.92 16.29
CA ALA A 47 -15.51 17.68 16.09
C ALA A 47 -16.35 18.45 17.13
N PRO A 48 -17.47 19.08 16.73
CA PRO A 48 -18.33 19.84 17.64
C PRO A 48 -19.18 18.97 18.58
N SER A 49 -19.13 17.64 18.46
CA SER A 49 -19.91 16.72 19.29
C SER A 49 -19.22 15.38 19.50
N ASP A 50 -19.39 14.81 20.68
CA ASP A 50 -18.80 13.52 21.07
C ASP A 50 -19.22 12.35 20.16
N PRO A 51 -20.50 12.23 19.72
CA PRO A 51 -20.89 11.16 18.81
C PRO A 51 -20.15 11.22 17.48
N LEU A 52 -19.92 12.43 16.94
CA LEU A 52 -19.18 12.60 15.69
C LEU A 52 -17.69 12.30 15.88
N ALA A 53 -17.08 12.79 16.97
CA ALA A 53 -15.70 12.47 17.32
C ALA A 53 -15.48 10.96 17.39
N ARG A 54 -16.40 10.22 18.03
CA ARG A 54 -16.36 8.76 18.15
C ARG A 54 -16.40 8.07 16.78
N VAL A 55 -17.36 8.42 15.92
CA VAL A 55 -17.49 7.81 14.58
C VAL A 55 -16.24 8.06 13.73
N LEU A 56 -15.69 9.27 13.79
CA LEU A 56 -14.46 9.61 13.06
C LEU A 56 -13.26 8.81 13.60
N GLY A 57 -13.15 8.66 14.93
CA GLY A 57 -12.12 7.84 15.57
C GLY A 57 -12.22 6.36 15.20
N GLU A 58 -13.43 5.79 15.21
CA GLU A 58 -13.67 4.40 14.80
C GLU A 58 -13.24 4.15 13.35
N ARG A 59 -13.57 5.07 12.44
CA ARG A 59 -13.14 5.00 11.03
C ARG A 59 -11.63 5.15 10.89
N ALA A 60 -11.00 6.04 11.64
CA ALA A 60 -9.54 6.18 11.63
C ALA A 60 -8.85 4.87 12.03
N GLN A 61 -9.32 4.23 13.11
CA GLN A 61 -8.80 2.94 13.55
C GLN A 61 -9.01 1.85 12.49
N GLU A 62 -10.15 1.85 11.80
CA GLU A 62 -10.39 0.91 10.70
C GLU A 62 -9.35 1.06 9.59
N HIS A 63 -9.05 2.30 9.18
CA HIS A 63 -8.01 2.59 8.20
C HIS A 63 -6.61 2.17 8.68
N ARG A 64 -6.27 2.38 9.96
CA ARG A 64 -5.02 1.88 10.53
C ARG A 64 -4.92 0.35 10.45
N ARG A 65 -5.97 -0.37 10.84
CA ARG A 65 -6.02 -1.85 10.73
C ARG A 65 -5.88 -2.33 9.29
N ARG A 66 -6.44 -1.61 8.31
CA ARG A 66 -6.24 -1.92 6.88
C ARG A 66 -4.79 -1.70 6.45
N ALA A 67 -4.18 -0.57 6.81
CA ALA A 67 -2.77 -0.31 6.51
C ALA A 67 -1.82 -1.33 7.16
N GLU A 68 -2.10 -1.74 8.41
CA GLU A 68 -1.32 -2.76 9.12
C GLU A 68 -1.43 -4.14 8.48
N ARG A 69 -2.62 -4.51 7.99
CA ARG A 69 -2.78 -5.76 7.22
C ARG A 69 -1.93 -5.75 5.95
N ILE A 70 -1.99 -4.68 5.17
CA ILE A 70 -1.16 -4.56 3.95
C ILE A 70 0.33 -4.61 4.32
N ARG A 71 0.74 -3.94 5.42
CA ARG A 71 2.12 -4.00 5.90
C ARG A 71 2.54 -5.43 6.27
N ALA A 72 1.68 -6.18 6.97
CA ALA A 72 1.96 -7.56 7.34
C ALA A 72 2.06 -8.47 6.10
N GLU A 73 1.19 -8.28 5.12
CA GLU A 73 1.26 -8.99 3.83
C GLU A 73 2.57 -8.71 3.09
N LEU A 74 3.00 -7.44 3.04
CA LEU A 74 4.26 -7.04 2.41
C LEU A 74 5.47 -7.61 3.17
N ALA A 75 5.45 -7.57 4.50
CA ALA A 75 6.50 -8.16 5.33
C ALA A 75 6.60 -9.68 5.13
N GLY A 76 5.46 -10.38 5.00
CA GLY A 76 5.43 -11.81 4.67
C GLY A 76 6.04 -12.15 3.30
N ARG A 77 6.12 -11.17 2.39
CA ARG A 77 6.81 -11.27 1.09
C ARG A 77 8.28 -10.83 1.16
N GLY A 78 8.81 -10.56 2.35
CA GLY A 78 10.18 -10.08 2.57
C GLY A 78 10.38 -8.59 2.30
N ILE A 79 9.31 -7.84 2.02
CA ILE A 79 9.37 -6.41 1.73
C ILE A 79 9.20 -5.66 3.05
N THR A 80 10.33 -5.33 3.66
CA THR A 80 10.36 -4.54 4.90
C THR A 80 10.66 -3.08 4.56
N ARG A 81 9.88 -2.16 5.13
CA ARG A 81 10.19 -0.73 5.02
C ARG A 81 11.43 -0.46 5.86
N THR A 82 12.59 -0.36 5.23
CA THR A 82 13.75 0.26 5.89
C THR A 82 13.38 1.72 6.16
N PRO A 83 13.46 2.22 7.40
CA PRO A 83 13.30 3.64 7.63
C PRO A 83 14.35 4.36 6.78
N ALA A 84 13.91 5.27 5.91
CA ALA A 84 14.83 6.15 5.20
C ALA A 84 15.62 6.93 6.27
N SER A 85 16.88 6.57 6.46
CA SER A 85 17.80 7.40 7.25
C SER A 85 17.83 8.75 6.56
N ARG A 86 17.26 9.75 7.23
CA ARG A 86 17.36 11.14 6.83
C ARG A 86 18.80 11.56 7.18
N PRO A 87 19.68 11.87 6.21
CA PRO A 87 20.94 12.50 6.55
C PRO A 87 20.64 13.84 7.24
N THR A 88 21.36 14.07 8.34
CA THR A 88 21.25 15.24 9.22
C THR A 88 21.81 16.48 8.56
#